data_AF-A0A0K0XRX5-F1
#
_entry.id   AF-A0A0K0XRX5-F1
#
_cell.length_a   1.000
_cell.length_b   1.000
_cell.length_c   1.000
_cell.angle_alpha   90.00
_cell.angle_beta   90.00
_cell.angle_gamma   90.00
#
_symmetry.space_group_name_H-M   'P 1'
#
loop_
_entity.id
_entity.type
_entity.pdbx_description
1 polymer ?
#
loop_
_entity_poly.entity_id
_entity_poly.type
_entity_poly.pdbx_seq_one_letter_code
_entity_poly.pdbx_strand_id
1 'polypeptide(L)'
;MVTESTTEENEVERAPRQDIDAQKLERLRDRTDEIELIISGLTTFALFTLPGWLFESLSQNFAHYSAMMQIATNLSLIVVPGLFYSLGFCFAIHLMVRAYWAGLIGLQTVFPNGINWSRASGLGPLTRRYHREHLPSLPAATARADHFASALFAVISMIALGVLWIAVLMISTLMVAGVIGERMGHTNQGLGIGSLILVSLLAGLPILLWVLDAGIGRLFPRLAGTRAFQALIRALNRFLGWIWPQRLILPVQLVLQTNTRPFIFALCLIVGVTGIITFGQFRYAAWTQFSLSNEFTYLDDATVAEGMRSTYYEDQRSLRDRMRLYPMIDSFVQSQTVMRVFLPYQPLRDNLMLERQCGPEDDRLDCLRRIWRVSLDGRVLDPQSLIPTERFDLNLRGLTGVVGLDGLSPGLHTLEVIWNPEGDEVDGPVDDRYQDQIVRRYAIPFLFSPAYEVGLPNAVQ
;
A
#
# COMPACT_ATOMS: atom_id res chain seq x y z
N MET A 1 20.78 -44.09 75.94
CA MET A 1 19.45 -44.71 75.95
C MET A 1 18.57 -43.85 75.06
N VAL A 2 18.26 -44.34 73.85
CA VAL A 2 17.04 -44.12 73.04
C VAL A 2 16.56 -42.65 72.93
N THR A 3 16.61 -41.98 71.78
CA THR A 3 15.70 -42.20 70.64
C THR A 3 16.26 -41.64 69.31
N GLU A 4 16.42 -42.51 68.31
CA GLU A 4 16.32 -42.15 66.88
C GLU A 4 14.83 -42.20 66.47
N SER A 5 14.37 -41.20 65.72
CA SER A 5 13.04 -41.19 65.09
C SER A 5 13.11 -40.42 63.78
N THR A 6 13.37 -41.18 62.71
CA THR A 6 12.77 -41.10 61.37
C THR A 6 12.10 -39.79 60.94
N THR A 7 12.62 -39.18 59.88
CA THR A 7 11.85 -38.41 58.88
C THR A 7 12.59 -38.46 57.54
N GLU A 8 12.59 -39.64 56.92
CA GLU A 8 12.71 -39.79 55.46
C GLU A 8 11.29 -39.71 54.88
N GLU A 9 10.83 -38.51 54.52
CA GLU A 9 9.64 -38.34 53.69
C GLU A 9 9.65 -36.92 53.11
N ASN A 10 10.14 -36.76 51.88
CA ASN A 10 9.64 -35.81 50.86
C ASN A 10 10.62 -35.62 49.68
N GLU A 11 10.88 -36.66 48.89
CA GLU A 11 11.60 -36.46 47.61
C GLU A 11 11.01 -37.21 46.40
N VAL A 12 9.77 -37.69 46.47
CA VAL A 12 9.19 -38.51 45.38
C VAL A 12 8.05 -37.83 44.60
N GLU A 13 7.53 -36.67 45.01
CA GLU A 13 6.26 -36.14 44.44
C GLU A 13 6.36 -34.86 43.59
N ARG A 14 7.49 -34.61 42.90
CA ARG A 14 7.58 -33.52 41.88
C ARG A 14 7.70 -33.98 40.43
N ALA A 15 8.01 -35.26 40.18
CA ALA A 15 8.28 -35.79 38.85
C ALA A 15 7.05 -36.16 37.96
N PRO A 16 5.83 -36.51 38.44
CA PRO A 16 4.80 -37.03 37.53
C PRO A 16 4.04 -35.95 36.74
N ARG A 17 3.92 -34.73 37.27
CA ARG A 17 3.09 -33.67 36.67
C ARG A 17 3.74 -33.04 35.44
N GLN A 18 5.06 -32.86 35.45
CA GLN A 18 5.81 -32.26 34.34
C GLN A 18 5.81 -33.15 33.08
N ASP A 19 5.90 -34.48 33.25
CA ASP A 19 5.94 -35.43 32.14
C ASP A 19 4.57 -35.57 31.45
N ILE A 20 3.48 -35.56 32.23
CA ILE A 20 2.11 -35.59 31.69
C ILE A 20 1.79 -34.29 30.93
N ASP A 21 2.22 -33.13 31.43
CA ASP A 21 2.02 -31.85 30.76
C ASP A 21 2.88 -31.75 29.49
N ALA A 22 4.11 -32.27 29.50
CA ALA A 22 4.97 -32.35 28.32
C ALA A 22 4.37 -33.26 27.22
N GLN A 23 3.90 -34.45 27.58
CA GLN A 23 3.27 -35.38 26.64
C GLN A 23 1.92 -34.87 26.10
N LYS A 24 1.18 -34.09 26.89
CA LYS A 24 -0.01 -33.37 26.42
C LYS A 24 0.37 -32.26 25.43
N LEU A 25 1.42 -31.50 25.73
CA LEU A 25 1.92 -30.45 24.84
C LEU A 25 2.42 -31.03 23.51
N GLU A 26 3.06 -32.18 23.54
CA GLU A 26 3.57 -32.91 22.37
C GLU A 26 2.42 -33.43 21.50
N ARG A 27 1.38 -34.04 22.11
CA ARG A 27 0.15 -34.42 21.40
C ARG A 27 -0.64 -33.24 20.84
N LEU A 28 -0.61 -32.09 21.51
CA LEU A 28 -1.21 -30.85 20.98
C LEU A 28 -0.40 -30.32 19.80
N ARG A 29 0.94 -30.42 19.83
CA ARG A 29 1.84 -30.10 18.72
C ARG A 29 1.51 -30.91 17.47
N ASP A 30 1.44 -32.24 17.57
CA ASP A 30 1.19 -33.11 16.42
C ASP A 30 -0.12 -32.78 15.68
N ARG A 31 -1.19 -32.47 16.42
CA ARG A 31 -2.47 -32.03 15.81
C ARG A 31 -2.42 -30.59 15.30
N THR A 32 -1.60 -29.75 15.91
CA THR A 32 -1.43 -28.36 15.50
C THR A 32 -0.65 -28.28 14.20
N ASP A 33 0.30 -29.19 13.94
CA ASP A 33 1.17 -29.14 12.76
C ASP A 33 0.39 -29.31 11.44
N GLU A 34 -0.60 -30.21 11.39
CA GLU A 34 -1.47 -30.37 10.20
C GLU A 34 -2.35 -29.13 9.97
N ILE A 35 -2.91 -28.57 11.05
CA ILE A 35 -3.73 -27.36 11.00
C ILE A 35 -2.88 -26.13 10.63
N GLU A 36 -1.66 -26.03 11.13
CA GLU A 36 -0.73 -24.94 10.84
C GLU A 36 -0.36 -24.90 9.35
N LEU A 37 -0.18 -26.07 8.72
CA LEU A 37 0.09 -26.18 7.29
C LEU A 37 -1.11 -25.68 6.46
N ILE A 38 -2.33 -26.09 6.82
CA ILE A 38 -3.56 -25.67 6.13
C ILE A 38 -3.78 -24.16 6.29
N ILE A 39 -3.67 -23.65 7.53
CA ILE A 39 -3.84 -22.22 7.82
C ILE A 39 -2.77 -21.41 7.10
N SER A 40 -1.50 -21.81 7.14
CA SER A 40 -0.41 -21.10 6.45
C SER A 40 -0.59 -21.12 4.93
N GLY A 41 -1.01 -22.25 4.35
CA GLY A 41 -1.29 -22.38 2.92
C GLY A 41 -2.44 -21.49 2.48
N LEU A 42 -3.59 -21.55 3.18
CA LEU A 42 -4.76 -20.72 2.89
C LEU A 42 -4.47 -19.23 3.09
N THR A 43 -3.74 -18.89 4.15
CA THR A 43 -3.33 -17.50 4.43
C THR A 43 -2.40 -16.98 3.34
N THR A 44 -1.42 -17.78 2.91
CA THR A 44 -0.52 -17.40 1.80
C THR A 44 -1.30 -17.14 0.51
N PHE A 45 -2.24 -18.04 0.15
CA PHE A 45 -3.10 -17.87 -1.02
C PHE A 45 -3.96 -16.60 -0.93
N ALA A 46 -4.57 -16.34 0.22
CA ALA A 46 -5.37 -15.14 0.45
C ALA A 46 -4.53 -13.87 0.33
N LEU A 47 -3.33 -13.86 0.91
CA LEU A 47 -2.41 -12.71 0.89
C LEU A 47 -1.98 -12.33 -0.53
N PHE A 48 -1.81 -13.29 -1.45
CA PHE A 48 -1.47 -12.99 -2.85
C PHE A 48 -2.67 -12.57 -3.71
N THR A 49 -3.88 -13.02 -3.38
CA THR A 49 -5.08 -12.80 -4.22
C THR A 49 -5.83 -11.52 -3.85
N LEU A 50 -5.95 -11.22 -2.56
CA LEU A 50 -6.76 -10.10 -2.05
C LEU A 50 -6.34 -8.69 -2.53
N PRO A 51 -5.05 -8.36 -2.75
CA PRO A 51 -4.67 -7.00 -3.14
C PRO A 51 -5.26 -6.55 -4.48
N GLY A 52 -5.37 -7.46 -5.45
CA GLY A 52 -5.95 -7.14 -6.76
C GLY A 52 -7.44 -6.82 -6.67
N TRP A 53 -8.19 -7.65 -5.93
CA TRP A 53 -9.61 -7.41 -5.64
C TRP A 53 -9.81 -6.10 -4.88
N LEU A 54 -8.96 -5.81 -3.89
CA LEU A 54 -9.02 -4.58 -3.11
C LEU A 54 -8.82 -3.33 -3.98
N PHE A 55 -7.82 -3.35 -4.87
CA PHE A 55 -7.58 -2.25 -5.80
C PHE A 55 -8.80 -2.00 -6.68
N GLU A 56 -9.39 -3.06 -7.23
CA GLU A 56 -10.57 -2.94 -8.06
C GLU A 56 -11.75 -2.35 -7.28
N SER A 57 -12.03 -2.88 -6.10
CA SER A 57 -13.16 -2.44 -5.27
C SER A 57 -13.04 -0.97 -4.83
N LEU A 58 -11.82 -0.53 -4.47
CA LEU A 58 -11.58 0.86 -4.07
C LEU A 58 -11.55 1.82 -5.25
N SER A 59 -11.00 1.41 -6.40
CA SER A 59 -10.94 2.26 -7.59
C SER A 59 -12.30 2.46 -8.26
N GLN A 60 -13.25 1.52 -8.11
CA GLN A 60 -14.60 1.63 -8.68
C GLN A 60 -15.32 2.91 -8.25
N ASN A 61 -15.16 3.33 -6.99
CA ASN A 61 -15.89 4.47 -6.43
C ASN A 61 -15.01 5.71 -6.24
N PHE A 62 -13.79 5.71 -6.79
CA PHE A 62 -12.80 6.75 -6.55
C PHE A 62 -13.33 8.17 -6.84
N ALA A 63 -14.09 8.34 -7.93
CA ALA A 63 -14.68 9.63 -8.32
C ALA A 63 -15.72 10.17 -7.31
N HIS A 64 -16.30 9.30 -6.48
CA HIS A 64 -17.34 9.64 -5.50
C HIS A 64 -16.79 9.93 -4.10
N TYR A 65 -15.50 9.70 -3.90
CA TYR A 65 -14.89 9.84 -2.59
C TYR A 65 -14.71 11.32 -2.19
N SER A 66 -15.11 11.64 -0.96
CA SER A 66 -14.71 12.88 -0.29
C SER A 66 -13.19 12.94 -0.12
N ALA A 67 -12.64 14.12 0.20
CA ALA A 67 -11.19 14.27 0.37
C ALA A 67 -10.63 13.30 1.41
N MET A 68 -11.36 13.16 2.52
CA MET A 68 -11.05 12.17 3.57
C MET A 68 -10.95 10.75 3.02
N MET A 69 -11.94 10.34 2.23
CA MET A 69 -12.00 8.99 1.66
C MET A 69 -10.92 8.79 0.60
N GLN A 70 -10.57 9.80 -0.19
CA GLN A 70 -9.46 9.70 -1.16
C GLN A 70 -8.11 9.58 -0.45
N ILE A 71 -7.85 10.39 0.59
CA ILE A 71 -6.62 10.28 1.39
C ILE A 71 -6.53 8.88 2.01
N ALA A 72 -7.59 8.41 2.66
CA ALA A 72 -7.64 7.08 3.26
C ALA A 72 -7.46 5.96 2.22
N THR A 73 -8.09 6.10 1.04
CA THR A 73 -7.98 5.15 -0.06
C THR A 73 -6.57 5.10 -0.62
N ASN A 74 -5.96 6.24 -0.93
CA ASN A 74 -4.60 6.30 -1.48
C ASN A 74 -3.59 5.67 -0.51
N LEU A 75 -3.69 5.99 0.79
CA LEU A 75 -2.85 5.36 1.81
C LEU A 75 -3.10 3.84 1.90
N SER A 76 -4.36 3.41 1.81
CA SER A 76 -4.72 1.99 1.84
C SER A 76 -4.21 1.24 0.61
N LEU A 77 -4.28 1.84 -0.57
CA LEU A 77 -3.76 1.27 -1.82
C LEU A 77 -2.23 1.15 -1.86
N ILE A 78 -1.52 1.82 -0.95
CA ILE A 78 -0.08 1.66 -0.75
C ILE A 78 0.18 0.61 0.34
N VAL A 79 -0.34 0.85 1.56
CA VAL A 79 0.03 0.04 2.73
C VAL A 79 -0.52 -1.38 2.65
N VAL A 80 -1.79 -1.55 2.24
CA VAL A 80 -2.43 -2.87 2.28
C VAL A 80 -1.79 -3.83 1.28
N PRO A 81 -1.59 -3.49 -0.01
CA PRO A 81 -0.87 -4.38 -0.94
C PRO A 81 0.57 -4.65 -0.49
N GLY A 82 1.26 -3.62 0.02
CA GLY A 82 2.62 -3.77 0.54
C GLY A 82 2.68 -4.78 1.69
N LEU A 83 1.74 -4.69 2.64
CA LEU A 83 1.63 -5.62 3.76
C LEU A 83 1.31 -7.03 3.25
N PHE A 84 0.34 -7.16 2.35
CA PHE A 84 -0.14 -8.45 1.86
C PHE A 84 0.92 -9.20 1.08
N TYR A 85 1.57 -8.56 0.10
CA TYR A 85 2.62 -9.22 -0.67
C TYR A 85 3.87 -9.52 0.17
N SER A 86 4.24 -8.63 1.09
CA SER A 86 5.41 -8.87 1.96
C SER A 86 5.16 -10.00 2.95
N LEU A 87 3.99 -10.02 3.60
CA LEU A 87 3.61 -11.12 4.49
C LEU A 87 3.42 -12.41 3.69
N GLY A 88 2.81 -12.36 2.51
CA GLY A 88 2.63 -13.51 1.63
C GLY A 88 3.97 -14.14 1.26
N PHE A 89 4.98 -13.33 0.95
CA PHE A 89 6.34 -13.79 0.71
C PHE A 89 6.98 -14.43 1.96
N CYS A 90 6.86 -13.79 3.12
CA CYS A 90 7.38 -14.36 4.37
C CYS A 90 6.68 -15.68 4.75
N PHE A 91 5.36 -15.77 4.57
CA PHE A 91 4.59 -16.99 4.80
C PHE A 91 4.91 -18.08 3.77
N ALA A 92 5.24 -17.73 2.53
CA ALA A 92 5.75 -18.68 1.55
C ALA A 92 7.09 -19.28 2.00
N ILE A 93 8.03 -18.45 2.48
CA ILE A 93 9.29 -18.94 3.07
C ILE A 93 9.00 -19.82 4.28
N HIS A 94 8.08 -19.42 5.16
CA HIS A 94 7.67 -20.22 6.31
C HIS A 94 7.12 -21.59 5.89
N LEU A 95 6.26 -21.62 4.88
CA LEU A 95 5.69 -22.86 4.32
C LEU A 95 6.78 -23.76 3.72
N MET A 96 7.78 -23.17 3.03
CA MET A 96 8.93 -23.92 2.51
C MET A 96 9.75 -24.57 3.63
N VAL A 97 9.98 -23.86 4.74
CA VAL A 97 10.69 -24.40 5.92
C VAL A 97 9.87 -25.52 6.56
N ARG A 98 8.56 -25.36 6.70
CA ARG A 98 7.66 -26.39 7.24
C ARG A 98 7.61 -27.63 6.34
N ALA A 99 7.56 -27.47 5.03
CA ALA A 99 7.65 -28.58 4.08
C ALA A 99 8.99 -29.32 4.19
N TYR A 100 10.10 -28.57 4.34
CA TYR A 100 11.42 -29.15 4.58
C TYR A 100 11.47 -29.94 5.90
N TRP A 101 10.93 -29.38 6.98
CA TRP A 101 10.81 -30.06 8.28
C TRP A 101 10.02 -31.37 8.18
N ALA A 102 8.85 -31.36 7.51
CA ALA A 102 8.03 -32.55 7.32
C ALA A 102 8.79 -33.63 6.50
N GLY A 103 9.54 -33.21 5.47
CA GLY A 103 10.42 -34.09 4.72
C GLY A 103 11.53 -34.72 5.57
N LEU A 104 12.14 -33.95 6.48
CA LEU A 104 13.16 -34.46 7.40
C LEU A 104 12.59 -35.50 8.38
N ILE A 105 11.37 -35.29 8.90
CA ILE A 105 10.68 -36.27 9.74
C ILE A 105 10.43 -37.56 8.95
N GLY A 106 9.91 -37.44 7.72
CA GLY A 106 9.72 -38.60 6.84
C GLY A 106 11.01 -39.37 6.57
N LEU A 107 12.14 -38.66 6.42
CA LEU A 107 13.45 -39.31 6.29
C LEU A 107 13.90 -39.97 7.60
N GLN A 108 13.63 -39.37 8.75
CA GLN A 108 14.00 -39.92 10.05
C GLN A 108 13.21 -41.19 10.38
N THR A 109 11.94 -41.29 9.97
CA THR A 109 11.14 -42.51 10.18
C THR A 109 11.60 -43.67 9.29
N VAL A 110 11.96 -43.39 8.04
CA VAL A 110 12.43 -44.43 7.09
C VAL A 110 13.91 -44.79 7.32
N PHE A 111 14.75 -43.83 7.71
CA PHE A 111 16.19 -44.00 7.91
C PHE A 111 16.62 -43.51 9.31
N PRO A 112 16.30 -44.24 10.39
CA PRO A 112 16.52 -43.79 11.77
C PRO A 112 18.00 -43.57 12.12
N ASN A 113 18.91 -44.31 11.48
CA ASN A 113 20.35 -44.18 11.69
C ASN A 113 20.99 -43.05 10.85
N GLY A 114 20.21 -42.33 10.05
CA GLY A 114 20.68 -41.23 9.19
C GLY A 114 21.65 -41.69 8.10
N ILE A 115 22.65 -40.83 7.81
CA ILE A 115 23.58 -41.03 6.69
C ILE A 115 24.52 -42.21 6.97
N ASN A 116 24.47 -43.25 6.13
CA ASN A 116 25.42 -44.35 6.18
C ASN A 116 26.71 -44.02 5.40
N TRP A 117 27.69 -43.46 6.11
CA TRP A 117 28.98 -43.05 5.54
C TRP A 117 29.80 -44.19 4.91
N SER A 118 29.54 -45.46 5.26
CA SER A 118 30.23 -46.61 4.65
C SER A 118 29.76 -46.88 3.22
N ARG A 119 28.49 -46.56 2.92
CA ARG A 119 27.86 -46.78 1.60
C ARG A 119 27.88 -45.54 0.70
N ALA A 120 28.51 -44.45 1.14
CA ALA A 120 28.66 -43.22 0.36
C ALA A 120 29.79 -43.36 -0.69
N SER A 121 29.57 -44.18 -1.71
CA SER A 121 30.56 -44.55 -2.74
C SER A 121 31.00 -43.38 -3.64
N GLY A 122 30.18 -42.34 -3.79
CA GLY A 122 30.48 -41.15 -4.59
C GLY A 122 31.32 -40.07 -3.89
N LEU A 123 31.66 -40.24 -2.60
CA LEU A 123 32.43 -39.26 -1.83
C LEU A 123 33.85 -39.78 -1.54
N GLY A 124 34.85 -39.02 -1.98
CA GLY A 124 36.25 -39.23 -1.61
C GLY A 124 36.49 -39.11 -0.09
N PRO A 125 37.59 -39.67 0.44
CA PRO A 125 37.82 -39.80 1.89
C PRO A 125 37.89 -38.45 2.61
N LEU A 126 38.48 -37.43 1.99
CA LEU A 126 38.56 -36.07 2.56
C LEU A 126 37.18 -35.41 2.61
N THR A 127 36.44 -35.43 1.51
CA THR A 127 35.08 -34.87 1.41
C THR A 127 34.11 -35.58 2.37
N ARG A 128 34.23 -36.91 2.50
CA ARG A 128 33.45 -37.70 3.45
C ARG A 128 33.72 -37.27 4.89
N ARG A 129 34.99 -37.08 5.26
CA ARG A 129 35.36 -36.62 6.60
C ARG A 129 34.84 -35.22 6.88
N TYR A 130 35.02 -34.29 5.93
CA TYR A 130 34.51 -32.94 6.02
C TYR A 130 33.00 -32.91 6.25
N HIS A 131 32.21 -33.61 5.43
CA HIS A 131 30.76 -33.66 5.60
C HIS A 131 30.33 -34.36 6.89
N ARG A 132 31.03 -35.41 7.33
CA ARG A 132 30.72 -36.09 8.59
C ARG A 132 30.90 -35.19 9.80
N GLU A 133 31.87 -34.27 9.76
CA GLU A 133 32.16 -33.34 10.84
C GLU A 133 31.23 -32.10 10.83
N HIS A 134 30.71 -31.69 9.66
CA HIS A 134 29.95 -30.44 9.51
C HIS A 134 28.45 -30.61 9.29
N LEU A 135 27.99 -31.76 8.78
CA LEU A 135 26.55 -31.94 8.53
C LEU A 135 25.79 -32.21 9.84
N PRO A 136 24.59 -31.61 10.00
CA PRO A 136 23.67 -31.99 11.06
C PRO A 136 23.37 -33.49 11.06
N SER A 137 23.08 -34.06 12.23
CA SER A 137 22.24 -35.25 12.30
C SER A 137 20.80 -34.91 11.89
N LEU A 138 20.03 -35.88 11.38
CA LEU A 138 18.62 -35.69 11.02
C LEU A 138 17.80 -35.08 12.17
N PRO A 139 17.87 -35.58 13.43
CA PRO A 139 17.14 -34.96 14.54
C PRO A 139 17.53 -33.50 14.80
N ALA A 140 18.82 -33.18 14.68
CA ALA A 140 19.30 -31.81 14.87
C ALA A 140 18.91 -30.87 13.71
N ALA A 141 18.74 -31.39 12.50
CA ALA A 141 18.19 -30.63 11.37
C ALA A 141 16.69 -30.39 11.57
N THR A 142 15.94 -31.41 11.98
CA THR A 142 14.50 -31.32 12.28
C THR A 142 14.23 -30.28 13.38
N ALA A 143 14.94 -30.36 14.51
CA ALA A 143 14.78 -29.39 15.60
C ALA A 143 15.13 -27.95 15.16
N ARG A 144 16.17 -27.77 14.33
CA ARG A 144 16.53 -26.45 13.80
C ARG A 144 15.48 -25.88 12.85
N ALA A 145 14.92 -26.70 11.97
CA ALA A 145 13.86 -26.27 11.06
C ALA A 145 12.59 -25.87 11.84
N ASP A 146 12.22 -26.61 12.88
CA ASP A 146 11.09 -26.31 13.76
C ASP A 146 11.27 -24.97 14.51
N HIS A 147 12.45 -24.78 15.13
CA HIS A 147 12.78 -23.52 15.81
C HIS A 147 12.80 -22.34 14.84
N PHE A 148 13.33 -22.54 13.63
CA PHE A 148 13.37 -21.48 12.61
C PHE A 148 11.97 -21.12 12.13
N ALA A 149 11.10 -22.10 11.84
CA ALA A 149 9.71 -21.86 11.47
C ALA A 149 8.96 -21.10 12.57
N SER A 150 9.08 -21.54 13.82
CA SER A 150 8.44 -20.90 14.98
C SER A 150 8.91 -19.46 15.19
N ALA A 151 10.22 -19.20 15.08
CA ALA A 151 10.79 -17.86 15.18
C ALA A 151 10.32 -16.96 14.02
N LEU A 152 10.30 -17.50 12.80
CA LEU A 152 9.82 -16.80 11.61
C LEU A 152 8.34 -16.42 11.76
N PHE A 153 7.48 -17.34 12.19
CA PHE A 153 6.06 -17.06 12.44
C PHE A 153 5.85 -15.95 13.48
N ALA A 154 6.64 -15.97 14.57
CA ALA A 154 6.61 -14.92 15.58
C ALA A 154 7.02 -13.55 15.03
N VAL A 155 8.10 -13.50 14.24
CA VAL A 155 8.57 -12.25 13.58
C VAL A 155 7.51 -11.74 12.59
N ILE A 156 6.95 -12.61 11.76
CA ILE A 156 5.89 -12.28 10.78
C ILE A 156 4.70 -11.68 11.50
N SER A 157 4.20 -12.35 12.55
CA SER A 157 3.02 -11.91 13.31
C SER A 157 3.26 -10.57 14.02
N MET A 158 4.46 -10.39 14.58
CA MET A 158 4.86 -9.15 15.23
C MET A 158 4.92 -7.98 14.23
N ILE A 159 5.54 -8.18 13.06
CA ILE A 159 5.61 -7.16 12.00
C ILE A 159 4.19 -6.86 11.48
N ALA A 160 3.38 -7.89 11.22
CA ALA A 160 2.02 -7.73 10.74
C ALA A 160 1.17 -6.87 11.68
N LEU A 161 1.18 -7.20 12.98
CA LEU A 161 0.44 -6.46 14.00
C LEU A 161 0.98 -5.04 14.17
N GLY A 162 2.31 -4.86 14.18
CA GLY A 162 2.94 -3.56 14.28
C GLY A 162 2.60 -2.64 13.10
N VAL A 163 2.68 -3.16 11.88
CA VAL A 163 2.35 -2.40 10.68
C VAL A 163 0.86 -2.12 10.58
N LEU A 164 -0.01 -3.07 10.93
CA LEU A 164 -1.45 -2.84 10.97
C LEU A 164 -1.79 -1.68 11.92
N TRP A 165 -1.16 -1.66 13.10
CA TRP A 165 -1.36 -0.59 14.06
C TRP A 165 -0.80 0.75 13.58
N ILE A 166 0.41 0.77 13.03
CA ILE A 166 0.98 1.96 12.38
C ILE A 166 0.07 2.47 11.27
N ALA A 167 -0.51 1.58 10.46
CA ALA A 167 -1.41 1.95 9.37
C ALA A 167 -2.67 2.64 9.89
N VAL A 168 -3.28 2.11 10.96
CA VAL A 168 -4.45 2.73 11.60
C VAL A 168 -4.10 4.12 12.16
N LEU A 169 -2.98 4.25 12.88
CA LEU A 169 -2.52 5.55 13.38
C LEU A 169 -2.24 6.54 12.26
N MET A 170 -1.54 6.09 11.21
CA MET A 170 -1.21 6.90 10.04
C MET A 170 -2.47 7.37 9.34
N ILE A 171 -3.40 6.48 8.98
CA ILE A 171 -4.65 6.83 8.31
C ILE A 171 -5.45 7.81 9.17
N SER A 172 -5.61 7.54 10.47
CA SER A 172 -6.39 8.41 11.36
C SER A 172 -5.78 9.82 11.48
N THR A 173 -4.46 9.91 11.67
CA THR A 173 -3.77 11.19 11.86
C THR A 173 -3.74 11.99 10.57
N LEU A 174 -3.44 11.35 9.43
CA LEU A 174 -3.43 12.02 8.13
C LEU A 174 -4.83 12.38 7.65
N MET A 175 -5.85 11.60 7.98
CA MET A 175 -7.24 11.95 7.71
C MET A 175 -7.62 13.22 8.49
N VAL A 176 -7.38 13.28 9.80
CA VAL A 176 -7.67 14.48 10.60
C VAL A 176 -6.90 15.69 10.08
N ALA A 177 -5.61 15.53 9.79
CA ALA A 177 -4.76 16.61 9.30
C ALA A 177 -5.20 17.10 7.91
N GLY A 178 -5.58 16.18 7.01
CA GLY A 178 -6.10 16.50 5.68
C GLY A 178 -7.41 17.28 5.74
N VAL A 179 -8.32 16.95 6.66
CA VAL A 179 -9.59 17.68 6.85
C VAL A 179 -9.35 19.10 7.34
N ILE A 180 -8.45 19.25 8.30
CA ILE A 180 -8.10 20.57 8.83
C ILE A 180 -7.44 21.40 7.72
N GLY A 181 -6.52 20.80 6.95
CA GLY A 181 -5.88 21.45 5.81
C GLY A 181 -6.86 21.84 4.72
N GLU A 182 -7.77 20.95 4.32
CA GLU A 182 -8.81 21.20 3.32
C GLU A 182 -9.69 22.40 3.70
N ARG A 183 -10.15 22.46 4.96
CA ARG A 183 -10.95 23.60 5.45
C ARG A 183 -10.20 24.93 5.44
N MET A 184 -8.87 24.90 5.39
CA MET A 184 -8.00 26.08 5.33
C MET A 184 -7.46 26.33 3.91
N GLY A 185 -7.80 25.52 2.90
CA GLY A 185 -7.23 25.61 1.55
C GLY A 185 -5.77 25.17 1.45
N HIS A 186 -5.24 24.48 2.48
CA HIS A 186 -3.85 24.08 2.63
C HIS A 186 -3.75 22.58 2.97
N THR A 187 -4.34 21.73 2.13
CA THR A 187 -4.42 20.29 2.35
C THR A 187 -3.05 19.61 2.42
N ASN A 188 -2.13 19.92 1.49
CA ASN A 188 -0.77 19.36 1.48
C ASN A 188 0.04 19.83 2.69
N GLN A 189 -0.06 21.10 3.09
CA GLN A 189 0.57 21.56 4.34
C GLN A 189 0.00 20.83 5.55
N GLY A 190 -1.33 20.67 5.62
CA GLY A 190 -2.00 19.90 6.67
C GLY A 190 -1.46 18.46 6.74
N LEU A 191 -1.41 17.76 5.61
CA LEU A 191 -0.82 16.41 5.50
C LEU A 191 0.66 16.38 5.90
N GLY A 192 1.43 17.42 5.56
CA GLY A 192 2.83 17.58 5.97
C GLY A 192 2.99 17.69 7.48
N ILE A 193 2.18 18.53 8.15
CA ILE A 193 2.15 18.66 9.61
C ILE A 193 1.70 17.34 10.25
N GLY A 194 0.64 16.71 9.72
CA GLY A 194 0.17 15.40 10.18
C GLY A 194 1.26 14.34 10.10
N SER A 195 2.03 14.33 9.01
CA SER A 195 3.18 13.43 8.82
C SER A 195 4.30 13.72 9.82
N LEU A 196 4.61 15.00 10.09
CA LEU A 196 5.58 15.40 11.10
C LEU A 196 5.16 14.96 12.50
N ILE A 197 3.88 15.13 12.86
CA ILE A 197 3.32 14.64 14.12
C ILE A 197 3.48 13.12 14.19
N LEU A 198 3.10 12.40 13.14
CA LEU A 198 3.21 10.94 13.10
C LEU A 198 4.67 10.46 13.29
N VAL A 199 5.63 11.04 12.57
CA VAL A 199 7.07 10.72 12.73
C VAL A 199 7.56 11.06 14.14
N SER A 200 7.10 12.19 14.69
CA SER A 200 7.45 12.59 16.06
C SER A 200 6.91 11.60 17.09
N LEU A 201 5.70 11.06 16.90
CA LEU A 201 5.10 10.07 17.80
C LEU A 201 5.75 8.68 17.65
N LEU A 202 6.02 8.23 16.41
CA LEU A 202 6.55 6.89 16.14
C LEU A 202 8.06 6.75 16.37
N ALA A 203 8.84 7.78 16.05
CA ALA A 203 10.29 7.76 16.18
C ALA A 203 10.80 8.75 17.21
N GLY A 204 10.30 10.00 17.18
CA GLY A 204 10.77 11.07 18.07
C GLY A 204 10.59 10.74 19.55
N LEU A 205 9.41 10.28 19.95
CA LEU A 205 9.09 9.97 21.34
C LEU A 205 9.88 8.75 21.87
N PRO A 206 10.01 7.61 21.16
CA PRO A 206 10.90 6.53 21.56
C PRO A 206 12.38 6.94 21.64
N ILE A 207 12.87 7.75 20.69
CA ILE A 207 14.25 8.26 20.72
C ILE A 207 14.45 9.17 21.92
N LEU A 208 13.49 10.08 22.21
CA LEU A 208 13.53 10.93 23.38
C LEU A 208 13.57 10.11 24.67
N LEU A 209 12.71 9.09 24.78
CA LEU A 209 12.73 8.16 25.91
C LEU A 209 14.07 7.44 26.06
N TRP A 210 14.64 6.95 24.96
CA TRP A 210 15.95 6.30 24.96
C TRP A 210 17.08 7.27 25.38
N VAL A 211 17.09 8.50 24.87
CA VAL A 211 18.06 9.54 25.25
C VAL A 211 17.92 9.91 26.73
N LEU A 212 16.69 10.10 27.22
CA LEU A 212 16.46 10.45 28.63
C LEU A 212 16.86 9.31 29.55
N ASP A 213 16.37 8.09 29.32
CA ASP A 213 16.57 6.96 30.22
C ASP A 213 17.95 6.31 30.04
N ALA A 214 18.24 5.79 28.85
CA ALA A 214 19.48 5.06 28.59
C ALA A 214 20.70 5.98 28.39
N GLY A 215 20.50 7.21 27.93
CA GLY A 215 21.57 8.21 27.79
C GLY A 215 21.82 8.98 29.09
N ILE A 216 20.95 9.95 29.37
CA ILE A 216 21.07 10.88 30.50
C ILE A 216 20.98 10.14 31.83
N GLY A 217 20.06 9.17 31.97
CA GLY A 217 19.91 8.39 33.20
C GLY A 217 21.17 7.60 33.57
N ARG A 218 21.91 7.09 32.57
CA ARG A 218 23.21 6.41 32.79
C ARG A 218 24.33 7.40 33.09
N LEU A 219 24.35 8.55 32.41
CA LEU A 219 25.39 9.58 32.59
C LEU A 219 25.25 10.34 33.92
N PHE A 220 24.03 10.55 34.41
CA PHE A 220 23.74 11.30 35.63
C PHE A 220 22.89 10.48 36.63
N PRO A 221 23.48 9.50 37.34
CA PRO A 221 22.74 8.61 38.25
C PRO A 221 22.00 9.35 39.37
N ARG A 222 22.53 10.49 39.83
CA ARG A 222 21.87 11.32 40.86
C ARG A 222 20.55 11.92 40.38
N LEU A 223 20.47 12.32 39.10
CA LEU A 223 19.23 12.82 38.49
C LEU A 223 18.22 11.68 38.31
N ALA A 224 18.68 10.51 37.88
CA ALA A 224 17.87 9.30 37.71
C ALA A 224 17.23 8.82 39.03
N GLY A 225 17.89 9.08 40.17
CA GLY A 225 17.37 8.81 41.50
C GLY A 225 16.25 9.75 41.96
N THR A 226 16.00 10.87 41.27
CA THR A 226 14.96 11.83 41.68
C THR A 226 13.56 11.31 41.35
N ARG A 227 12.60 11.55 42.27
CA ARG A 227 11.19 11.16 42.07
C ARG A 227 10.56 11.82 40.85
N ALA A 228 10.96 13.06 40.54
CA ALA A 228 10.47 13.81 39.39
C ALA A 228 10.90 13.16 38.07
N PHE A 229 12.17 12.79 37.94
CA PHE A 229 12.67 12.11 36.74
C PHE A 229 11.99 10.75 36.54
N GLN A 230 11.87 9.95 37.60
CA GLN A 230 11.17 8.67 37.54
C GLN A 230 9.67 8.82 37.23
N ALA A 231 9.02 9.88 37.70
CA ALA A 231 7.64 10.20 37.34
C ALA A 231 7.52 10.57 35.85
N LEU A 232 8.46 11.37 35.32
CA LEU A 232 8.51 11.73 33.91
C LEU A 232 8.68 10.50 33.01
N ILE A 233 9.66 9.65 33.28
CA ILE A 233 9.91 8.42 32.49
C ILE A 233 8.69 7.49 32.53
N ARG A 234 8.03 7.34 33.69
CA ARG A 234 6.80 6.55 33.81
C ARG A 234 5.63 7.17 33.04
N ALA A 235 5.49 8.49 33.07
CA ALA A 235 4.44 9.20 32.32
C ALA A 235 4.64 9.05 30.81
N LEU A 236 5.88 9.25 30.31
CA LEU A 236 6.23 9.08 28.90
C LEU A 236 6.03 7.64 28.43
N ASN A 237 6.45 6.63 29.22
CA ASN A 237 6.20 5.23 28.89
C ASN A 237 4.72 4.87 28.88
N ARG A 238 3.92 5.43 29.81
CA ARG A 238 2.46 5.22 29.82
C ARG A 238 1.79 5.85 28.59
N PHE A 239 2.24 7.04 28.18
CA PHE A 239 1.76 7.69 26.98
C PHE A 239 2.16 6.92 25.71
N LEU A 240 3.41 6.46 25.62
CA LEU A 240 3.87 5.61 24.53
C LEU A 240 3.10 4.28 24.48
N GLY A 241 2.74 3.70 25.63
CA GLY A 241 1.90 2.50 25.71
C GLY A 241 0.43 2.70 25.31
N TRP A 242 -0.05 3.95 25.20
CA TRP A 242 -1.35 4.28 24.61
C TRP A 242 -1.25 4.40 23.09
N ILE A 243 -0.15 4.96 22.59
CA ILE A 243 0.11 5.11 21.16
C ILE A 243 0.50 3.77 20.54
N TRP A 244 1.32 2.95 21.20
CA TRP A 244 1.82 1.68 20.67
C TRP A 244 1.29 0.51 21.51
N PRO A 245 0.84 -0.61 20.92
CA PRO A 245 0.29 -1.75 21.64
C PRO A 245 1.42 -2.57 22.28
N GLN A 246 2.11 -1.97 23.25
CA GLN A 246 3.28 -2.55 23.92
C GLN A 246 2.96 -3.91 24.53
N ARG A 247 1.76 -4.13 25.06
CA ARG A 247 1.38 -5.41 25.68
C ARG A 247 1.38 -6.59 24.71
N LEU A 248 1.13 -6.35 23.41
CA LEU A 248 1.08 -7.41 22.41
C LEU A 248 2.44 -7.59 21.71
N ILE A 249 3.11 -6.49 21.37
CA ILE A 249 4.33 -6.52 20.55
C ILE A 249 5.59 -6.64 21.41
N LEU A 250 5.66 -5.91 22.53
CA LEU A 250 6.90 -5.77 23.30
C LEU A 250 7.42 -7.10 23.88
N PRO A 251 6.60 -8.00 24.44
CA PRO A 251 7.11 -9.28 24.94
C PRO A 251 7.78 -10.12 23.85
N VAL A 252 7.13 -10.25 22.68
CA VAL A 252 7.67 -10.99 21.54
C VAL A 252 8.95 -10.34 21.02
N GLN A 253 8.93 -9.01 20.89
CA GLN A 253 10.09 -8.23 20.50
C GLN A 253 11.28 -8.44 21.45
N LEU A 254 11.07 -8.34 22.77
CA LEU A 254 12.14 -8.50 23.76
C LEU A 254 12.70 -9.93 23.78
N VAL A 255 11.84 -10.95 23.66
CA VAL A 255 12.27 -12.35 23.55
C VAL A 255 13.18 -12.52 22.33
N LEU A 256 12.77 -12.03 21.16
CA LEU A 256 13.57 -12.12 19.94
C LEU A 256 14.86 -11.30 20.02
N GLN A 257 14.80 -10.07 20.54
CA GLN A 257 15.96 -9.18 20.66
C GLN A 257 17.04 -9.72 21.62
N THR A 258 16.63 -10.38 22.70
CA THR A 258 17.56 -10.90 23.72
C THR A 258 18.12 -12.27 23.36
N ASN A 259 17.38 -13.08 22.59
CA ASN A 259 17.80 -14.41 22.18
C ASN A 259 18.48 -14.45 20.79
N THR A 260 18.43 -13.35 20.04
CA THR A 260 19.16 -13.20 18.77
C THR A 260 20.20 -12.08 18.88
N ARG A 261 20.98 -11.86 17.83
CA ARG A 261 21.89 -10.70 17.78
C ARG A 261 21.03 -9.43 17.63
N PRO A 262 21.06 -8.47 18.58
CA PRO A 262 20.18 -7.30 18.55
C PRO A 262 20.25 -6.49 17.26
N PHE A 263 21.45 -6.39 16.68
CA PHE A 263 21.67 -5.72 15.39
C PHE A 263 20.97 -6.44 14.22
N ILE A 264 21.02 -7.77 14.17
CA ILE A 264 20.35 -8.54 13.11
C ILE A 264 18.85 -8.40 13.25
N PHE A 265 18.33 -8.49 14.48
CA PHE A 265 16.91 -8.27 14.74
C PHE A 265 16.46 -6.88 14.26
N ALA A 266 17.20 -5.82 14.61
CA ALA A 266 16.89 -4.46 14.20
C ALA A 266 16.94 -4.30 12.69
N LEU A 267 17.98 -4.86 12.03
CA LEU A 267 18.11 -4.86 10.58
C LEU A 267 16.92 -5.56 9.90
N CYS A 268 16.54 -6.76 10.34
CA CYS A 268 15.40 -7.49 9.81
C CYS A 268 14.08 -6.73 9.99
N LEU A 269 13.89 -6.07 11.14
CA LEU A 269 12.71 -5.26 11.39
C LEU A 269 12.65 -4.05 10.45
N ILE A 270 13.75 -3.32 10.30
CA ILE A 270 13.86 -2.17 9.39
C ILE A 270 13.61 -2.63 7.94
N VAL A 271 14.30 -3.67 7.49
CA VAL A 271 14.14 -4.21 6.13
C VAL A 271 12.70 -4.69 5.90
N GLY A 272 12.08 -5.34 6.88
CA GLY A 272 10.69 -5.80 6.78
C GLY A 272 9.69 -4.63 6.66
N VAL A 273 9.80 -3.62 7.51
CA VAL A 273 8.93 -2.44 7.48
C VAL A 273 9.15 -1.61 6.21
N THR A 274 10.41 -1.33 5.86
CA THR A 274 10.75 -0.61 4.63
C THR A 274 10.30 -1.39 3.40
N GLY A 275 10.52 -2.72 3.38
CA GLY A 275 10.07 -3.60 2.30
C GLY A 275 8.57 -3.51 2.07
N ILE A 276 7.76 -3.52 3.14
CA ILE A 276 6.30 -3.34 3.04
C ILE A 276 5.94 -2.03 2.34
N ILE A 277 6.54 -0.91 2.75
CA ILE A 277 6.25 0.39 2.14
C ILE A 277 6.74 0.44 0.69
N THR A 278 7.94 -0.04 0.40
CA THR A 278 8.52 -0.03 -0.95
C THR A 278 7.71 -0.90 -1.92
N PHE A 279 7.35 -2.13 -1.53
CA PHE A 279 6.48 -2.98 -2.36
C PHE A 279 5.10 -2.35 -2.53
N GLY A 280 4.54 -1.76 -1.47
CA GLY A 280 3.28 -1.02 -1.54
C GLY A 280 3.30 0.09 -2.58
N GLN A 281 4.33 0.94 -2.54
CA GLN A 281 4.52 2.03 -3.50
C GLN A 281 4.73 1.51 -4.92
N PHE A 282 5.55 0.48 -5.09
CA PHE A 282 5.76 -0.15 -6.40
C PHE A 282 4.46 -0.69 -6.98
N ARG A 283 3.61 -1.34 -6.16
CA ARG A 283 2.30 -1.84 -6.61
C ARG A 283 1.31 -0.72 -6.91
N TYR A 284 1.27 0.31 -6.08
CA TYR A 284 0.45 1.50 -6.32
C TYR A 284 0.82 2.17 -7.63
N ALA A 285 2.12 2.41 -7.87
CA ALA A 285 2.64 2.92 -9.13
C ALA A 285 2.31 1.99 -10.30
N ALA A 286 2.47 0.68 -10.12
CA ALA A 286 2.20 -0.32 -11.16
C ALA A 286 0.73 -0.34 -11.60
N TRP A 287 -0.19 0.12 -10.74
CA TRP A 287 -1.59 0.22 -11.10
C TRP A 287 -1.99 1.60 -11.61
N THR A 288 -1.41 2.67 -11.07
CA THR A 288 -1.79 4.07 -11.36
C THR A 288 -1.00 4.72 -12.49
N GLN A 289 0.23 4.29 -12.73
CA GLN A 289 1.12 4.80 -13.77
C GLN A 289 1.12 3.87 -14.97
N PHE A 290 1.46 4.40 -16.15
CA PHE A 290 1.58 3.59 -17.36
C PHE A 290 2.86 2.75 -17.31
N SER A 291 4.00 3.39 -17.04
CA SER A 291 5.31 2.75 -16.86
C SER A 291 5.80 2.90 -15.42
N LEU A 292 6.59 1.93 -14.96
CA LEU A 292 7.31 1.95 -13.68
C LEU A 292 8.77 2.37 -13.83
N SER A 293 9.29 2.30 -15.05
CA SER A 293 10.67 2.62 -15.39
C SER A 293 10.72 3.82 -16.33
N ASN A 294 11.86 4.49 -16.32
CA ASN A 294 12.14 5.64 -17.18
C ASN A 294 12.67 5.21 -18.56
N GLU A 295 12.32 4.01 -19.03
CA GLU A 295 12.81 3.48 -20.31
C GLU A 295 12.16 4.20 -21.51
N PHE A 296 10.96 4.76 -21.34
CA PHE A 296 10.30 5.63 -22.33
C PHE A 296 10.90 7.04 -22.33
N THR A 297 12.19 7.14 -22.70
CA THR A 297 12.96 8.39 -22.66
C THR A 297 12.55 9.43 -23.70
N TYR A 298 12.08 8.98 -24.88
CA TYR A 298 11.62 9.85 -25.97
C TYR A 298 10.09 9.97 -26.06
N LEU A 299 9.36 9.08 -25.40
CA LEU A 299 7.89 9.01 -25.40
C LEU A 299 7.39 8.96 -23.96
N ASP A 300 7.75 10.00 -23.21
CA ASP A 300 7.39 10.12 -21.81
C ASP A 300 5.92 10.53 -21.64
N ASP A 301 5.47 10.60 -20.38
CA ASP A 301 4.09 10.97 -20.08
C ASP A 301 3.74 12.40 -20.55
N ALA A 302 4.69 13.34 -20.54
CA ALA A 302 4.44 14.69 -21.04
C ALA A 302 4.16 14.68 -22.54
N THR A 303 5.02 14.00 -23.31
CA THR A 303 4.89 13.87 -24.77
C THR A 303 3.61 13.13 -25.15
N VAL A 304 3.25 12.07 -24.42
CA VAL A 304 2.01 11.30 -24.67
C VAL A 304 0.76 12.09 -24.27
N ALA A 305 0.85 13.06 -23.35
CA ALA A 305 -0.28 13.93 -23.00
C ALA A 305 -0.69 14.89 -24.14
N GLU A 306 0.24 15.22 -25.04
CA GLU A 306 -0.03 15.97 -26.27
C GLU A 306 -0.42 15.06 -27.45
N GLY A 307 -0.22 13.74 -27.28
CA GLY A 307 -0.51 12.73 -28.28
C GLY A 307 -1.73 11.87 -27.94
N MET A 308 -1.75 10.64 -28.46
CA MET A 308 -2.83 9.70 -28.25
C MET A 308 -2.69 9.01 -26.88
N ARG A 309 -3.63 9.28 -25.97
CA ARG A 309 -3.71 8.62 -24.66
C ARG A 309 -5.03 7.86 -24.56
N SER A 310 -4.97 6.56 -24.24
CA SER A 310 -6.16 5.67 -24.17
C SER A 310 -7.29 6.21 -23.29
N THR A 311 -6.93 6.95 -22.24
CA THR A 311 -7.86 7.63 -21.32
C THR A 311 -8.80 8.63 -21.98
N TYR A 312 -8.45 9.16 -23.16
CA TYR A 312 -9.26 10.11 -23.93
C TYR A 312 -10.35 9.44 -24.76
N TYR A 313 -10.33 8.11 -24.92
CA TYR A 313 -11.30 7.40 -25.76
C TYR A 313 -12.07 6.39 -24.92
N GLU A 314 -13.40 6.46 -24.95
CA GLU A 314 -14.25 5.60 -24.12
C GLU A 314 -14.03 4.11 -24.39
N ASP A 315 -13.85 3.75 -25.66
CA ASP A 315 -13.63 2.39 -26.14
C ASP A 315 -12.26 1.79 -25.79
N GLN A 316 -11.31 2.60 -25.34
CA GLN A 316 -9.94 2.17 -24.99
C GLN A 316 -9.65 2.18 -23.49
N ARG A 317 -10.62 2.56 -22.66
CA ARG A 317 -10.42 2.63 -21.20
C ARG A 317 -10.27 1.23 -20.59
N SER A 318 -9.28 1.10 -19.71
CA SER A 318 -9.07 -0.11 -18.91
C SER A 318 -9.46 0.10 -17.44
N LEU A 319 -9.47 -0.99 -16.66
CA LEU A 319 -9.68 -0.93 -15.21
C LEU A 319 -8.65 -0.03 -14.50
N ARG A 320 -7.44 0.12 -15.08
CA ARG A 320 -6.35 0.97 -14.54
C ARG A 320 -6.61 2.47 -14.74
N ASP A 321 -7.53 2.83 -15.63
CA ASP A 321 -7.84 4.22 -15.96
C ASP A 321 -8.98 4.79 -15.11
N ARG A 322 -9.56 4.01 -14.18
CA ARG A 322 -10.67 4.43 -13.31
C ARG A 322 -10.34 5.65 -12.43
N MET A 323 -9.07 5.83 -12.07
CA MET A 323 -8.61 6.99 -11.31
C MET A 323 -8.18 8.18 -12.20
N ARG A 324 -8.23 8.03 -13.52
CA ARG A 324 -7.88 9.06 -14.51
C ARG A 324 -9.14 9.65 -15.12
N LEU A 325 -9.63 10.69 -14.46
CA LEU A 325 -10.88 11.39 -14.78
C LEU A 325 -10.63 12.50 -15.82
N TYR A 326 -10.17 12.13 -17.02
CA TYR A 326 -9.90 13.06 -18.12
C TYR A 326 -11.12 13.26 -19.01
N PRO A 327 -11.24 14.39 -19.71
CA PRO A 327 -12.19 14.55 -20.80
C PRO A 327 -12.00 13.44 -21.85
N MET A 328 -13.11 13.01 -22.45
CA MET A 328 -13.12 11.84 -23.32
C MET A 328 -14.08 12.01 -24.49
N ILE A 329 -13.77 11.34 -25.60
CA ILE A 329 -14.60 11.21 -26.79
C ILE A 329 -14.91 9.72 -27.04
N ASP A 330 -15.87 9.43 -27.90
CA ASP A 330 -16.36 8.06 -28.12
C ASP A 330 -15.26 7.07 -28.56
N SER A 331 -14.45 7.47 -29.54
CA SER A 331 -13.41 6.62 -30.16
C SER A 331 -12.35 7.47 -30.87
N PHE A 332 -11.22 6.88 -31.25
CA PHE A 332 -10.20 7.60 -32.03
C PHE A 332 -10.66 7.92 -33.46
N VAL A 333 -11.40 7.01 -34.10
CA VAL A 333 -11.88 7.18 -35.47
C VAL A 333 -13.32 7.68 -35.46
N GLN A 334 -13.52 8.87 -36.01
CA GLN A 334 -14.81 9.55 -36.12
C GLN A 334 -15.30 9.48 -37.57
N SER A 335 -16.32 8.67 -37.82
CA SER A 335 -16.94 8.53 -39.15
C SER A 335 -18.26 9.28 -39.32
N GLN A 336 -18.78 9.81 -38.21
CA GLN A 336 -20.03 10.57 -38.16
C GLN A 336 -19.76 12.06 -38.37
N THR A 337 -20.77 12.83 -38.75
CA THR A 337 -20.68 14.30 -38.87
C THR A 337 -20.68 15.02 -37.53
N VAL A 338 -20.84 14.28 -36.44
CA VAL A 338 -20.83 14.79 -35.07
C VAL A 338 -19.98 13.88 -34.19
N MET A 339 -19.36 14.47 -33.17
CA MET A 339 -18.57 13.77 -32.17
C MET A 339 -19.07 14.13 -30.78
N ARG A 340 -19.28 13.13 -29.92
CA ARG A 340 -19.63 13.36 -28.52
C ARG A 340 -18.37 13.61 -27.70
N VAL A 341 -18.45 14.59 -26.81
CA VAL A 341 -17.40 14.93 -25.85
C VAL A 341 -17.99 14.85 -24.45
N PHE A 342 -17.38 14.07 -23.57
CA PHE A 342 -17.76 13.97 -22.16
C PHE A 342 -16.69 14.62 -21.27
N LEU A 343 -17.15 15.55 -20.43
CA LEU A 343 -16.35 16.32 -19.48
C LEU A 343 -16.67 15.83 -18.07
N PRO A 344 -15.80 15.01 -17.44
CA PRO A 344 -16.09 14.44 -16.14
C PRO A 344 -16.06 15.50 -15.04
N TYR A 345 -17.06 15.48 -14.16
CA TYR A 345 -17.12 16.28 -12.95
C TYR A 345 -16.33 15.60 -11.83
N GLN A 346 -15.36 16.32 -11.26
CA GLN A 346 -14.51 15.85 -10.18
C GLN A 346 -14.84 16.63 -8.89
N PRO A 347 -15.63 16.08 -7.97
CA PRO A 347 -16.12 16.83 -6.81
C PRO A 347 -15.03 17.54 -6.00
N LEU A 348 -13.87 16.90 -5.77
CA LEU A 348 -12.79 17.50 -4.97
C LEU A 348 -12.04 18.66 -5.61
N ARG A 349 -12.14 18.80 -6.93
CA ARG A 349 -11.47 19.87 -7.68
C ARG A 349 -12.49 20.90 -8.10
N ASP A 350 -13.57 20.43 -8.71
CA ASP A 350 -14.57 21.28 -9.33
C ASP A 350 -15.43 21.98 -8.26
N ASN A 351 -15.74 21.36 -7.11
CA ASN A 351 -16.46 22.09 -6.04
C ASN A 351 -15.69 23.28 -5.52
N LEU A 352 -14.39 23.09 -5.26
CA LEU A 352 -13.53 24.18 -4.76
C LEU A 352 -13.43 25.32 -5.78
N MET A 353 -13.38 24.99 -7.08
CA MET A 353 -13.38 25.98 -8.14
C MET A 353 -14.73 26.72 -8.23
N LEU A 354 -15.83 25.99 -8.16
CA LEU A 354 -17.17 26.57 -8.21
C LEU A 354 -17.45 27.43 -6.98
N GLU A 355 -17.01 27.03 -5.78
CA GLU A 355 -17.13 27.83 -4.56
C GLU A 355 -16.34 29.15 -4.64
N ARG A 356 -15.23 29.16 -5.39
CA ARG A 356 -14.41 30.35 -5.62
C ARG A 356 -15.00 31.29 -6.68
N GLN A 357 -15.50 30.74 -7.79
CA GLN A 357 -15.90 31.53 -8.97
C GLN A 357 -17.41 31.81 -9.07
N CYS A 358 -18.26 30.98 -8.47
CA CYS A 358 -19.71 31.13 -8.56
C CYS A 358 -20.25 31.93 -7.38
N GLY A 359 -21.03 32.96 -7.66
CA GLY A 359 -21.80 33.66 -6.63
C GLY A 359 -22.95 32.79 -6.09
N PRO A 360 -23.48 33.09 -4.89
CA PRO A 360 -24.62 32.35 -4.32
C PRO A 360 -25.92 32.49 -5.15
N GLU A 361 -26.02 33.51 -6.00
CA GLU A 361 -27.16 33.75 -6.90
C GLU A 361 -26.96 33.20 -8.31
N ASP A 362 -25.76 32.70 -8.64
CA ASP A 362 -25.48 32.13 -9.96
C ASP A 362 -26.21 30.79 -10.15
N ASP A 363 -26.70 30.53 -11.37
CA ASP A 363 -27.16 29.19 -11.71
C ASP A 363 -25.96 28.21 -11.66
N ARG A 364 -26.13 27.14 -10.87
CA ARG A 364 -25.05 26.18 -10.58
C ARG A 364 -24.58 25.44 -11.84
N LEU A 365 -25.49 25.16 -12.78
CA LEU A 365 -25.16 24.46 -14.01
C LEU A 365 -24.43 25.39 -14.98
N ASP A 366 -24.90 26.62 -15.15
CA ASP A 366 -24.23 27.62 -15.97
C ASP A 366 -22.83 27.92 -15.46
N CYS A 367 -22.65 28.01 -14.14
CA CYS A 367 -21.31 28.16 -13.58
C CYS A 367 -20.41 26.93 -13.84
N LEU A 368 -20.94 25.71 -13.72
CA LEU A 368 -20.21 24.48 -14.08
C LEU A 368 -19.85 24.42 -15.57
N ARG A 369 -20.65 25.01 -16.45
CA ARG A 369 -20.32 25.10 -17.88
C ARG A 369 -19.15 26.08 -18.12
N ARG A 370 -19.09 27.20 -17.37
CA ARG A 370 -18.03 28.22 -17.52
C ARG A 370 -16.62 27.71 -17.20
N ILE A 371 -16.47 26.73 -16.30
CA ILE A 371 -15.15 26.17 -15.96
C ILE A 371 -14.55 25.29 -17.07
N TRP A 372 -15.30 25.03 -18.14
CA TRP A 372 -14.84 24.26 -19.30
C TRP A 372 -14.88 25.09 -20.58
N ARG A 373 -13.86 24.94 -21.41
CA ARG A 373 -13.84 25.44 -22.79
C ARG A 373 -13.49 24.28 -23.72
N VAL A 374 -14.34 24.02 -24.70
CA VAL A 374 -14.12 23.00 -25.72
C VAL A 374 -13.98 23.72 -27.06
N SER A 375 -12.90 23.45 -27.79
CA SER A 375 -12.67 24.04 -29.10
C SER A 375 -12.12 23.02 -30.10
N LEU A 376 -12.55 23.16 -31.36
CA LEU A 376 -12.10 22.36 -32.48
C LEU A 376 -11.69 23.30 -33.62
N ASP A 377 -10.43 23.25 -34.04
CA ASP A 377 -9.85 24.12 -35.09
C ASP A 377 -10.20 25.60 -34.89
N GLY A 378 -10.13 26.09 -33.65
CA GLY A 378 -10.44 27.46 -33.25
C GLY A 378 -11.93 27.78 -33.10
N ARG A 379 -12.85 26.87 -33.45
CA ARG A 379 -14.28 27.02 -33.18
C ARG A 379 -14.59 26.58 -31.75
N VAL A 380 -15.04 27.52 -30.92
CA VAL A 380 -15.41 27.26 -29.53
C VAL A 380 -16.86 26.76 -29.48
N LEU A 381 -17.09 25.64 -28.80
CA LEU A 381 -18.42 25.12 -28.52
C LEU A 381 -19.14 26.03 -27.53
N ASP A 382 -20.41 26.34 -27.81
CA ASP A 382 -21.26 27.12 -26.88
C ASP A 382 -21.41 26.37 -25.55
N PRO A 383 -21.01 26.94 -24.40
CA PRO A 383 -21.16 26.31 -23.09
C PRO A 383 -22.60 25.91 -22.78
N GLN A 384 -23.61 26.60 -23.32
CA GLN A 384 -25.02 26.27 -23.12
C GLN A 384 -25.45 24.96 -23.80
N SER A 385 -24.71 24.54 -24.83
CA SER A 385 -24.93 23.25 -25.51
C SER A 385 -24.48 22.04 -24.66
N LEU A 386 -23.68 22.27 -23.61
CA LEU A 386 -23.24 21.22 -22.70
C LEU A 386 -24.39 20.79 -21.78
N ILE A 387 -24.79 19.52 -21.87
CA ILE A 387 -25.88 18.96 -21.08
C ILE A 387 -25.36 18.14 -19.89
N PRO A 388 -25.98 18.22 -18.70
CA PRO A 388 -25.68 17.32 -17.60
C PRO A 388 -25.86 15.87 -18.03
N THR A 389 -24.91 15.01 -17.71
CA THR A 389 -24.96 13.60 -18.09
C THR A 389 -24.47 12.71 -16.97
N GLU A 390 -25.21 11.61 -16.75
CA GLU A 390 -24.78 10.48 -15.96
C GLU A 390 -24.31 9.35 -16.89
N ARG A 391 -23.12 8.83 -16.61
CA ARG A 391 -22.51 7.68 -17.30
C ARG A 391 -22.33 6.56 -16.29
N PHE A 392 -23.42 5.84 -16.05
CA PHE A 392 -23.45 4.73 -15.08
C PHE A 392 -22.48 3.61 -15.45
N ASP A 393 -22.30 3.36 -16.75
CA ASP A 393 -21.31 2.42 -17.31
C ASP A 393 -19.86 2.75 -16.91
N LEU A 394 -19.56 4.04 -16.74
CA LEU A 394 -18.25 4.52 -16.32
C LEU A 394 -18.18 4.88 -14.83
N ASN A 395 -19.33 4.84 -14.15
CA ASN A 395 -19.53 5.35 -12.80
C ASN A 395 -19.12 6.83 -12.66
N LEU A 396 -19.52 7.67 -13.61
CA LEU A 396 -19.17 9.10 -13.66
C LEU A 396 -20.40 9.98 -13.90
N ARG A 397 -20.32 11.23 -13.43
CA ARG A 397 -21.21 12.33 -13.81
C ARG A 397 -20.38 13.45 -14.42
N GLY A 398 -21.00 14.24 -15.28
CA GLY A 398 -20.29 15.30 -15.99
C GLY A 398 -21.20 16.07 -16.92
N LEU A 399 -20.57 16.74 -17.90
CA LEU A 399 -21.23 17.42 -19.00
C LEU A 399 -20.95 16.68 -20.30
N THR A 400 -21.96 16.53 -21.16
CA THR A 400 -21.79 16.04 -22.53
C THR A 400 -22.02 17.19 -23.50
N GLY A 401 -21.11 17.37 -24.44
CA GLY A 401 -21.27 18.22 -25.61
C GLY A 401 -21.31 17.40 -26.89
N VAL A 402 -21.89 17.98 -27.94
CA VAL A 402 -21.82 17.44 -29.29
C VAL A 402 -21.09 18.45 -30.16
N VAL A 403 -19.98 18.03 -30.75
CA VAL A 403 -19.15 18.86 -31.63
C VAL A 403 -19.44 18.48 -33.07
N GLY A 404 -19.88 19.44 -33.88
CA GLY A 404 -20.07 19.25 -35.31
C GLY A 404 -18.72 19.14 -36.03
N LEU A 405 -18.59 18.12 -36.87
CA LEU A 405 -17.43 17.88 -37.73
C LEU A 405 -17.66 18.37 -39.17
N ASP A 406 -18.78 19.05 -39.41
CA ASP A 406 -19.16 19.57 -40.71
C ASP A 406 -18.14 20.61 -41.22
N GLY A 407 -17.67 20.40 -42.46
CA GLY A 407 -16.69 21.24 -43.12
C GLY A 407 -15.24 21.01 -42.68
N LEU A 408 -14.96 19.96 -41.88
CA LEU A 408 -13.60 19.51 -41.63
C LEU A 408 -13.08 18.67 -42.80
N SER A 409 -11.80 18.84 -43.14
CA SER A 409 -11.12 17.96 -44.09
C SER A 409 -10.97 16.56 -43.48
N PRO A 410 -11.09 15.46 -44.26
CA PRO A 410 -10.69 14.15 -43.76
C PRO A 410 -9.22 14.16 -43.30
N GLY A 411 -8.93 13.59 -42.13
CA GLY A 411 -7.57 13.61 -41.58
C GLY A 411 -7.50 13.65 -40.05
N LEU A 412 -6.30 13.89 -39.54
CA LEU A 412 -6.06 14.07 -38.10
C LEU A 412 -6.47 15.48 -37.68
N HIS A 413 -7.30 15.56 -36.66
CA HIS A 413 -7.69 16.79 -35.99
C HIS A 413 -7.45 16.66 -34.49
N THR A 414 -7.39 17.79 -33.79
CA THR A 414 -7.21 17.84 -32.35
C THR A 414 -8.36 18.60 -31.72
N LEU A 415 -9.08 17.94 -30.83
CA LEU A 415 -10.03 18.61 -29.95
C LEU A 415 -9.27 19.18 -28.74
N GLU A 416 -9.36 20.49 -28.54
CA GLU A 416 -8.81 21.15 -27.38
C GLU A 416 -9.88 21.27 -26.29
N VAL A 417 -9.58 20.74 -25.11
CA VAL A 417 -10.42 20.89 -23.92
C VAL A 417 -9.60 21.58 -22.84
N ILE A 418 -10.11 22.69 -22.32
CA ILE A 418 -9.47 23.49 -21.29
C ILE A 418 -10.37 23.51 -20.07
N TRP A 419 -9.83 23.11 -18.93
CA TRP A 419 -10.43 23.32 -17.61
C TRP A 419 -9.84 24.57 -16.97
N ASN A 420 -10.72 25.38 -16.37
CA ASN A 420 -10.43 26.69 -15.81
C ASN A 420 -9.73 27.63 -16.81
N PRO A 421 -10.36 27.97 -17.95
CA PRO A 421 -9.72 28.76 -19.00
C PRO A 421 -9.37 30.20 -18.60
N GLU A 422 -9.99 30.71 -17.53
CA GLU A 422 -9.76 32.05 -16.96
C GLU A 422 -8.79 32.02 -15.77
N GLY A 423 -8.15 30.88 -15.50
CA GLY A 423 -7.18 30.77 -14.41
C GLY A 423 -5.95 31.64 -14.66
N ASP A 424 -5.74 32.63 -13.79
CA ASP A 424 -4.52 33.45 -13.76
C ASP A 424 -3.52 32.96 -12.70
N GLU A 425 -2.22 33.00 -13.02
CA GLU A 425 -1.13 32.63 -12.09
C GLU A 425 -1.13 33.50 -10.82
N VAL A 426 -1.64 34.74 -10.91
CA VAL A 426 -1.71 35.71 -9.80
C VAL A 426 -2.65 35.24 -8.69
N ASP A 427 -3.70 34.53 -9.07
CA ASP A 427 -4.78 34.11 -8.20
C ASP A 427 -4.45 32.81 -7.44
N GLY A 428 -3.41 32.08 -7.86
CA GLY A 428 -2.96 30.83 -7.27
C GLY A 428 -3.96 29.67 -7.38
N PRO A 429 -3.55 28.44 -7.02
CA PRO A 429 -4.43 27.28 -7.09
C PRO A 429 -5.54 27.35 -6.03
N VAL A 430 -6.69 26.73 -6.32
CA VAL A 430 -7.83 26.65 -5.36
C VAL A 430 -7.51 25.86 -4.09
N ASP A 431 -6.50 25.00 -4.15
CA ASP A 431 -5.97 24.20 -3.04
C ASP A 431 -4.53 23.83 -3.40
N ASP A 432 -3.65 23.74 -2.40
CA ASP A 432 -2.23 23.43 -2.61
C ASP A 432 -1.96 22.02 -3.18
N ARG A 433 -2.97 21.14 -3.27
CA ARG A 433 -2.95 19.89 -4.06
C ARG A 433 -2.87 20.10 -5.57
N TYR A 434 -3.30 21.26 -6.06
CA TYR A 434 -3.43 21.58 -7.47
C TYR A 434 -2.45 22.67 -7.91
N GLN A 435 -1.29 22.78 -7.24
CA GLN A 435 -0.26 23.79 -7.51
C GLN A 435 0.16 23.87 -8.99
N ASP A 436 0.30 22.72 -9.64
CA ASP A 436 0.68 22.64 -11.06
C ASP A 436 -0.52 22.66 -12.02
N GLN A 437 -1.72 22.99 -11.53
CA GLN A 437 -2.98 22.77 -12.23
C GLN A 437 -3.93 23.96 -12.10
N ILE A 438 -3.40 25.17 -12.29
CA ILE A 438 -4.19 26.39 -12.37
C ILE A 438 -5.11 26.34 -13.60
N VAL A 439 -4.53 25.97 -14.75
CA VAL A 439 -5.25 25.70 -16.00
C VAL A 439 -4.85 24.31 -16.47
N ARG A 440 -5.83 23.45 -16.82
CA ARG A 440 -5.52 22.15 -17.41
C ARG A 440 -5.94 22.11 -18.88
N ARG A 441 -5.00 21.80 -19.76
CA ARG A 441 -5.22 21.66 -21.20
C ARG A 441 -5.15 20.18 -21.56
N TYR A 442 -6.10 19.74 -22.37
CA TYR A 442 -6.15 18.39 -22.93
C TYR A 442 -6.22 18.54 -24.45
N ALA A 443 -5.25 17.97 -25.14
CA ALA A 443 -5.24 17.86 -26.59
C ALA A 443 -5.66 16.43 -26.95
N ILE A 444 -6.85 16.25 -27.50
CA ILE A 444 -7.41 14.94 -27.82
C ILE A 444 -7.36 14.76 -29.33
N PRO A 445 -6.35 14.05 -29.88
CA PRO A 445 -6.29 13.80 -31.31
C PRO A 445 -7.36 12.79 -31.73
N PHE A 446 -7.92 12.95 -32.91
CA PHE A 446 -8.84 11.98 -33.51
C PHE A 446 -8.71 11.99 -35.04
N LEU A 447 -9.06 10.87 -35.66
CA LEU A 447 -9.10 10.73 -37.11
C LEU A 447 -10.53 10.97 -37.60
N PHE A 448 -10.76 12.04 -38.35
CA PHE A 448 -12.00 12.25 -39.07
C PHE A 448 -11.95 11.51 -40.41
N SER A 449 -12.81 10.51 -40.57
CA SER A 449 -12.91 9.67 -41.77
C SER A 449 -14.38 9.50 -42.14
N PRO A 450 -15.01 10.51 -42.77
CA PRO A 450 -16.43 10.47 -43.09
C PRO A 450 -16.77 9.26 -43.98
N ALA A 451 -17.86 8.56 -43.66
CA ALA A 451 -18.25 7.32 -44.36
C ALA A 451 -18.69 7.54 -45.83
N TYR A 452 -18.97 8.79 -46.21
CA TYR A 452 -19.24 9.21 -47.58
C TYR A 452 -18.39 10.44 -47.87
N GLU A 453 -17.80 10.53 -49.08
CA GLU A 453 -17.15 11.75 -49.55
C GLU A 453 -18.15 12.90 -49.42
N VAL A 454 -17.96 13.77 -48.43
CA VAL A 454 -18.64 15.06 -48.38
C VAL A 454 -18.08 15.81 -49.58
N GLY A 455 -18.86 15.83 -50.67
CA GLY A 455 -18.45 16.42 -51.94
C GLY A 455 -17.86 17.80 -51.69
N LEU A 456 -16.56 17.94 -51.97
CA LEU A 456 -15.89 19.24 -51.98
C LEU A 456 -16.70 20.16 -52.92
N PRO A 457 -17.14 21.35 -52.47
CA PRO A 457 -17.69 22.32 -53.40
C PRO A 457 -16.61 22.62 -54.43
N ASN A 458 -16.95 22.38 -55.70
CA ASN A 458 -16.10 22.56 -56.88
C ASN A 458 -15.09 23.70 -56.69
N ALA A 459 -13.80 23.35 -56.69
CA ALA A 459 -12.75 24.31 -56.99
C ALA A 459 -13.07 24.90 -58.37
N VAL A 460 -13.53 26.15 -58.36
CA VAL A 460 -13.77 26.94 -59.57
C VAL A 460 -12.43 27.07 -60.30
N GLN A 461 -12.40 26.60 -61.55
CA GLN A 461 -11.31 26.80 -62.51
C GLN A 461 -11.13 28.28 -62.85
#